data_AF-D4VQX3-F1
#
_entry.id   AF-D4VQX3-F1
#
_cell.length_a   1.000
_cell.length_b   1.000
_cell.length_c   1.000
_cell.angle_alpha   90.00
_cell.angle_beta   90.00
_cell.angle_gamma   90.00
#
_symmetry.space_group_name_H-M   'P 1'
#
loop_
_entity.id
_entity.type
_entity.pdbx_description
1 polymer ?
#
loop_
_entity_poly.entity_id
_entity_poly.type
_entity_poly.pdbx_seq_one_letter_code
_entity_poly.pdbx_strand_id
1 'polypeptide(L)'
;MGNSLKKQKEASLAANNTKKSKGERLGWKSISEYKTVSLKKNCRKRESCKRNKYSCKYKYKTCTVMLDNIRPYKMIFIQKASPNVGDAFDFAYIYKFYSNRKDICQRLKYIARVEVTNDIFAIKFYAARDKKLDNKYNRILKMHNYTETLRIFMTCASIVPLILQKFPLASFVINGAQSLDLESNKIEGRANNQRFRLYKNMATQLFGKERFEHYEFIEISSYLMVNKKECSDIERKKDRIKETLLNLYDIDS
;
A
#
# COMPACT_ATOMS: atom_id res chain seq x y z
N MET A 1 43.09 2.71 -12.73
CA MET A 1 42.55 1.94 -11.58
C MET A 1 41.01 1.80 -11.56
N GLY A 2 40.25 2.32 -12.54
CA GLY A 2 38.78 2.31 -12.51
C GLY A 2 38.05 1.07 -13.05
N ASN A 3 38.75 0.13 -13.73
CA ASN A 3 38.10 -1.03 -14.36
C ASN A 3 38.05 -2.30 -13.49
N SER A 4 38.79 -2.36 -12.37
CA SER A 4 38.81 -3.53 -11.49
C SER A 4 37.61 -3.56 -10.52
N LEU A 5 37.19 -2.38 -10.04
CA LEU A 5 36.08 -2.23 -9.09
C LEU A 5 34.70 -2.47 -9.72
N LYS A 6 34.51 -2.17 -11.01
CA LYS A 6 33.27 -2.49 -11.74
C LYS A 6 33.10 -4.00 -11.95
N LYS A 7 34.16 -4.71 -12.32
CA LYS A 7 34.15 -6.18 -12.47
C LYS A 7 33.89 -6.91 -11.13
N GLN A 8 34.37 -6.39 -10.00
CA GLN A 8 34.10 -6.98 -8.69
C GLN A 8 32.65 -6.75 -8.20
N LYS A 9 32.01 -5.63 -8.55
CA LYS A 9 30.58 -5.39 -8.25
C LYS A 9 29.63 -6.21 -9.14
N GLU A 10 30.00 -6.48 -10.39
CA GLU A 10 29.19 -7.33 -11.29
C GLU A 10 29.32 -8.82 -10.95
N ALA A 11 30.50 -9.28 -10.50
CA ALA A 11 30.73 -10.67 -10.09
C ALA A 11 29.97 -11.06 -8.81
N SER A 12 29.83 -10.13 -7.85
CA SER A 12 29.05 -10.35 -6.62
C SER A 12 27.54 -10.35 -6.86
N LEU A 13 27.05 -9.66 -7.91
CA LEU A 13 25.65 -9.68 -8.32
C LEU A 13 25.27 -10.96 -9.10
N ALA A 14 26.22 -11.54 -9.85
CA ALA A 14 26.02 -12.76 -10.63
C ALA A 14 26.04 -14.04 -9.78
N ALA A 15 26.82 -14.07 -8.70
CA ALA A 15 26.96 -15.26 -7.83
C ALA A 15 25.68 -15.62 -7.05
N ASN A 16 24.73 -14.70 -6.91
CA ASN A 16 23.46 -14.96 -6.21
C ASN A 16 22.36 -15.60 -7.08
N ASN A 17 22.59 -15.77 -8.39
CA ASN A 17 21.57 -16.30 -9.32
C ASN A 17 21.70 -17.81 -9.63
N THR A 18 22.60 -18.54 -8.96
CA THR A 18 22.86 -19.97 -9.28
C THR A 18 22.78 -20.92 -8.09
N LYS A 19 21.92 -20.65 -7.10
CA LYS A 19 21.43 -21.70 -6.20
C LYS A 19 19.93 -21.91 -6.37
N LYS A 20 19.62 -22.91 -7.20
CA LYS A 20 18.33 -23.58 -7.29
C LYS A 20 18.11 -24.32 -5.97
N SER A 21 17.70 -23.61 -4.91
CA SER A 21 17.35 -24.26 -3.64
C SER A 21 15.97 -24.90 -3.79
N LYS A 22 15.97 -26.22 -3.71
CA LYS A 22 14.79 -27.06 -3.51
C LYS A 22 13.98 -26.45 -2.36
N GLY A 23 12.66 -26.41 -2.55
CA GLY A 23 11.73 -25.78 -1.63
C GLY A 23 11.84 -26.36 -0.23
N GLU A 24 12.49 -25.61 0.66
CA GLU A 24 12.17 -25.67 2.08
C GLU A 24 10.83 -24.96 2.25
N ARG A 25 9.81 -25.78 2.52
CA ARG A 25 8.47 -25.36 2.90
C ARG A 25 8.57 -24.74 4.30
N LEU A 26 9.13 -23.54 4.40
CA LEU A 26 9.18 -22.77 5.64
C LEU A 26 7.74 -22.45 6.04
N GLY A 27 7.37 -22.93 7.22
CA GLY A 27 6.02 -22.99 7.77
C GLY A 27 5.20 -21.74 7.49
N TRP A 28 4.23 -21.90 6.60
CA TRP A 28 3.09 -21.02 6.50
C TRP A 28 2.33 -21.15 7.81
N LYS A 29 2.26 -20.07 8.58
CA LYS A 29 1.05 -19.85 9.38
C LYS A 29 -0.04 -19.48 8.39
N SER A 30 -1.11 -20.25 8.37
CA SER A 30 -2.29 -19.96 7.55
C SER A 30 -2.75 -18.53 7.80
N ILE A 31 -3.27 -17.83 6.79
CA ILE A 31 -3.94 -16.52 6.97
C ILE A 31 -5.04 -16.60 8.05
N SER A 32 -5.53 -17.80 8.38
CA SER A 32 -6.44 -18.07 9.50
C SER A 32 -5.84 -17.94 10.91
N GLU A 33 -4.53 -17.73 11.07
CA GLU A 33 -3.88 -17.56 12.37
C GLU A 33 -3.73 -16.08 12.79
N TYR A 34 -4.08 -15.14 11.90
CA TYR A 34 -4.24 -13.74 12.30
C TYR A 34 -5.57 -13.61 13.05
N LYS A 35 -5.46 -13.36 14.37
CA LYS A 35 -6.59 -13.20 15.29
C LYS A 35 -7.66 -12.27 14.69
N THR A 36 -8.93 -12.63 14.90
CA THR A 36 -10.14 -11.89 14.55
C THR A 36 -10.01 -10.36 14.68
N VAL A 37 -10.21 -9.60 13.60
CA VAL A 37 -10.16 -8.11 13.67
C VAL A 37 -11.34 -7.40 13.03
N SER A 38 -11.83 -6.42 13.78
CA SER A 38 -13.00 -5.59 13.52
C SER A 38 -12.64 -4.18 13.05
N LEU A 39 -13.01 -3.79 11.83
CA LEU A 39 -12.99 -2.39 11.38
C LEU A 39 -14.34 -1.72 11.66
N LYS A 40 -14.37 -0.76 12.58
CA LYS A 40 -15.57 0.03 12.90
C LYS A 40 -15.90 1.00 11.76
N LYS A 41 -17.07 0.86 11.13
CA LYS A 41 -17.67 1.77 10.15
C LYS A 41 -19.03 2.25 10.65
N ASN A 42 -19.39 3.51 10.45
CA ASN A 42 -20.76 3.95 10.67
C ASN A 42 -21.66 3.52 9.49
N CYS A 43 -22.58 2.60 9.75
CA CYS A 43 -23.65 2.19 8.84
C CYS A 43 -24.92 3.00 9.13
N ARG A 44 -25.57 3.54 8.10
CA ARG A 44 -26.92 4.10 8.23
C ARG A 44 -27.95 2.98 8.26
N LYS A 45 -28.77 2.93 9.30
CA LYS A 45 -29.98 2.11 9.36
C LYS A 45 -31.20 3.03 9.37
N ARG A 46 -32.17 2.78 8.47
CA ARG A 46 -33.41 3.55 8.36
C ARG A 46 -34.36 3.06 9.45
N GLU A 47 -34.79 3.95 10.36
CA GLU A 47 -35.65 3.54 11.49
C GLU A 47 -37.13 3.72 11.19
N SER A 48 -37.50 4.84 10.56
CA SER A 48 -38.89 5.09 10.16
C SER A 48 -38.95 6.20 9.10
N CYS A 49 -39.94 6.10 8.23
CA CYS A 49 -40.37 7.17 7.34
C CYS A 49 -41.82 7.50 7.68
N LYS A 50 -42.13 8.76 8.01
CA LYS A 50 -43.54 9.19 8.14
C LYS A 50 -44.17 9.23 6.75
N ARG A 51 -45.50 9.06 6.65
CA ARG A 51 -46.26 8.92 5.38
C ARG A 51 -45.99 10.01 4.33
N ASN A 52 -45.49 11.19 4.73
CA ASN A 52 -44.95 12.17 3.79
C ASN A 52 -43.44 11.94 3.57
N LYS A 53 -43.08 11.58 2.33
CA LYS A 53 -41.76 11.16 1.82
C LYS A 53 -40.54 12.06 2.14
N TYR A 54 -40.73 13.19 2.83
CA TYR A 54 -39.70 14.22 3.04
C TYR A 54 -38.99 14.15 4.41
N SER A 55 -39.41 13.27 5.34
CA SER A 55 -38.73 13.13 6.64
C SER A 55 -38.54 11.66 7.00
N CYS A 56 -37.30 11.18 6.82
CA CYS A 56 -36.89 9.83 7.14
C CYS A 56 -35.76 9.89 8.19
N LYS A 57 -35.96 9.26 9.35
CA LYS A 57 -34.95 9.23 10.42
C LYS A 57 -33.95 8.09 10.19
N TYR A 58 -32.67 8.40 10.29
CA TYR A 58 -31.56 7.44 10.18
C TYR A 58 -30.79 7.41 11.50
N LYS A 59 -30.54 6.20 12.03
CA LYS A 59 -29.52 6.00 13.07
C LYS A 59 -28.22 5.50 12.46
N TYR A 60 -27.11 6.00 12.99
CA TYR A 60 -25.79 5.48 12.68
C TYR A 60 -25.45 4.38 13.68
N LYS A 61 -25.17 3.17 13.19
CA LYS A 61 -24.62 2.08 14.00
C LYS A 61 -23.19 1.81 13.57
N THR A 62 -22.32 1.56 14.52
CA THR A 62 -20.97 1.07 14.24
C THR A 62 -21.06 -0.39 13.78
N CYS A 63 -20.82 -0.64 12.50
CA CYS A 63 -20.62 -1.95 11.90
C CYS A 63 -19.16 -2.33 11.98
N THR A 64 -18.90 -3.58 12.34
CA THR A 64 -17.60 -4.20 12.25
C THR A 64 -17.43 -4.85 10.88
N VAL A 65 -16.45 -4.43 10.08
CA VAL A 65 -15.99 -5.23 8.93
C VAL A 65 -14.85 -6.11 9.39
N MET A 66 -15.09 -7.42 9.40
CA MET A 66 -14.06 -8.41 9.68
C MET A 66 -13.11 -8.48 8.48
N LEU A 67 -11.84 -8.07 8.65
CA LEU A 67 -10.85 -8.17 7.57
C LEU A 67 -10.62 -9.62 7.13
N ASP A 68 -10.87 -10.58 8.03
CA ASP A 68 -10.64 -12.01 7.87
C ASP A 68 -11.43 -12.61 6.68
N ASN A 69 -12.55 -12.00 6.31
CA ASN A 69 -13.38 -12.44 5.19
C ASN A 69 -12.96 -11.80 3.84
N ILE A 70 -12.02 -10.87 3.85
CA ILE A 70 -11.57 -10.15 2.65
C ILE A 70 -10.29 -10.79 2.11
N ARG A 71 -10.44 -11.70 1.15
CA ARG A 71 -9.30 -12.31 0.47
C ARG A 71 -8.69 -11.36 -0.56
N PRO A 72 -7.36 -11.14 -0.60
CA PRO A 72 -6.74 -10.32 -1.65
C PRO A 72 -7.01 -10.89 -3.06
N TYR A 73 -6.94 -10.04 -4.08
CA TYR A 73 -6.93 -10.50 -5.47
C TYR A 73 -5.60 -11.18 -5.79
N LYS A 74 -5.61 -12.03 -6.82
CA LYS A 74 -4.38 -12.65 -7.32
C LYS A 74 -3.45 -11.58 -7.88
N MET A 75 -2.30 -11.40 -7.23
CA MET A 75 -1.24 -10.52 -7.69
C MET A 75 -0.39 -11.21 -8.75
N ILE A 76 0.00 -10.46 -9.79
CA ILE A 76 0.83 -10.96 -10.89
C ILE A 76 2.01 -10.01 -11.06
N PHE A 77 3.23 -10.52 -10.88
CA PHE A 77 4.44 -9.77 -11.19
C PHE A 77 4.54 -9.50 -12.69
N ILE A 78 4.91 -8.29 -13.07
CA ILE A 78 5.14 -7.90 -14.46
C ILE A 78 6.64 -7.82 -14.73
N GLN A 79 7.32 -6.90 -14.06
CA GLN A 79 8.74 -6.63 -14.31
C GLN A 79 9.38 -5.84 -13.17
N LYS A 80 10.71 -5.83 -13.15
CA LYS A 80 11.52 -4.81 -12.49
C LYS A 80 11.76 -3.69 -13.50
N ALA A 81 11.58 -2.43 -13.10
CA ALA A 81 11.77 -1.26 -13.94
C ALA A 81 12.88 -0.38 -13.36
N SER A 82 13.71 0.15 -14.25
CA SER A 82 14.68 1.20 -13.92
C SER A 82 13.97 2.55 -13.77
N PRO A 83 14.54 3.48 -13.00
CA PRO A 83 14.05 4.85 -12.92
C PRO A 83 14.24 5.59 -14.24
N ASN A 84 13.38 6.56 -14.51
CA ASN A 84 13.58 7.57 -15.54
C ASN A 84 14.41 8.73 -14.98
N VAL A 85 14.85 9.62 -15.86
CA VAL A 85 15.52 10.87 -15.44
C VAL A 85 14.57 11.67 -14.54
N GLY A 86 15.03 12.01 -13.35
CA GLY A 86 14.26 12.74 -12.33
C GLY A 86 13.41 11.87 -11.41
N ASP A 87 13.31 10.56 -11.63
CA ASP A 87 12.70 9.66 -10.66
C ASP A 87 13.58 9.56 -9.41
N ALA A 88 12.96 9.66 -8.23
CA ALA A 88 13.66 9.71 -6.96
C ALA A 88 13.73 8.34 -6.23
N PHE A 89 13.76 7.27 -7.02
CA PHE A 89 13.89 5.88 -6.56
C PHE A 89 14.96 5.14 -7.39
N ASP A 90 15.57 4.11 -6.80
CA ASP A 90 16.65 3.33 -7.44
C ASP A 90 16.12 2.35 -8.49
N PHE A 91 14.95 1.76 -8.22
CA PHE A 91 14.20 0.90 -9.15
C PHE A 91 12.77 0.69 -8.64
N ALA A 92 11.90 0.10 -9.48
CA ALA A 92 10.55 -0.26 -9.08
C ALA A 92 10.18 -1.70 -9.48
N TYR A 93 9.51 -2.42 -8.58
CA TYR A 93 8.81 -3.65 -8.95
C TYR A 93 7.38 -3.33 -9.38
N ILE A 94 6.99 -3.80 -10.56
CA ILE A 94 5.67 -3.55 -11.12
C ILE A 94 4.87 -4.85 -11.06
N TYR A 95 3.68 -4.76 -10.47
CA TYR A 95 2.70 -5.82 -10.40
C TYR A 95 1.38 -5.37 -11.01
N LYS A 96 0.56 -6.34 -11.42
CA LYS A 96 -0.83 -6.13 -11.83
C LYS A 96 -1.76 -7.07 -11.08
N PHE A 97 -2.98 -6.63 -10.90
CA PHE A 97 -4.10 -7.48 -10.48
C PHE A 97 -5.39 -6.99 -11.13
N TYR A 98 -6.42 -7.81 -11.06
CA TYR A 98 -7.73 -7.50 -11.60
C TYR A 98 -8.76 -7.54 -10.48
N SER A 99 -9.65 -6.55 -10.44
CA SER A 99 -10.83 -6.61 -9.58
C SER A 99 -11.81 -7.68 -10.07
N ASN A 100 -12.83 -7.96 -9.26
CA ASN A 100 -13.96 -8.77 -9.72
C ASN A 100 -14.68 -8.09 -10.89
N ARG A 101 -15.24 -8.90 -11.79
CA ARG A 101 -16.23 -8.43 -12.77
C ARG A 101 -17.47 -7.94 -12.02
N LYS A 102 -18.08 -6.86 -12.50
CA LYS A 102 -19.38 -6.37 -12.04
C LYS A 102 -20.40 -6.58 -13.16
N ASP A 103 -21.68 -6.58 -12.81
CA ASP A 103 -22.76 -6.73 -13.81
C ASP A 103 -22.72 -5.61 -14.84
N ILE A 104 -22.40 -4.39 -14.40
CA ILE A 104 -22.39 -3.17 -15.21
C ILE A 104 -21.04 -2.86 -15.88
N CYS A 105 -19.95 -3.56 -15.52
CA CYS A 105 -18.64 -3.26 -16.11
C CYS A 105 -17.65 -4.44 -16.05
N GLN A 106 -16.74 -4.45 -17.02
CA GLN A 106 -15.62 -5.39 -17.05
C GLN A 106 -14.73 -5.25 -15.81
N ARG A 107 -14.01 -6.33 -15.48
CA ARG A 107 -12.99 -6.32 -14.43
C ARG A 107 -12.00 -5.17 -14.67
N LEU A 108 -11.68 -4.43 -13.61
CA LEU A 108 -10.73 -3.33 -13.69
C LEU A 108 -9.32 -3.85 -13.45
N LYS A 109 -8.41 -3.48 -14.34
CA LYS A 109 -6.98 -3.76 -14.19
C LYS A 109 -6.36 -2.69 -13.31
N TYR A 110 -5.60 -3.12 -12.32
CA TYR A 110 -4.79 -2.26 -11.46
C TYR A 110 -3.31 -2.52 -11.68
N ILE A 111 -2.51 -1.47 -11.53
CA ILE A 111 -1.06 -1.53 -11.47
C ILE A 111 -0.64 -1.14 -10.06
N ALA A 112 0.15 -1.99 -9.41
CA ALA A 112 0.84 -1.69 -8.17
C ALA A 112 2.34 -1.55 -8.46
N ARG A 113 2.94 -0.47 -7.97
CA ARG A 113 4.38 -0.20 -8.03
C ARG A 113 4.94 -0.26 -6.63
N VAL A 114 6.06 -0.94 -6.47
CA VAL A 114 6.90 -0.87 -5.28
C VAL A 114 8.15 -0.12 -5.68
N GLU A 115 8.21 1.16 -5.36
CA GLU A 115 9.38 2.02 -5.59
C GLU A 115 10.37 1.79 -4.45
N VAL A 116 11.64 1.61 -4.79
CA VAL A 116 12.69 1.26 -3.84
C VAL A 116 13.72 2.36 -3.81
N THR A 117 14.00 2.87 -2.61
CA THR A 117 15.06 3.86 -2.36
C THR A 117 15.86 3.35 -1.16
N ASN A 118 17.11 2.99 -1.36
CA ASN A 118 17.94 2.29 -0.35
C ASN A 118 17.23 1.02 0.18
N ASP A 119 16.90 1.01 1.47
CA ASP A 119 16.22 -0.07 2.21
C ASP A 119 14.71 0.19 2.40
N ILE A 120 14.18 1.23 1.74
CA ILE A 120 12.80 1.71 1.89
C ILE A 120 11.98 1.31 0.66
N PHE A 121 10.83 0.69 0.91
CA PHE A 121 9.91 0.20 -0.12
C PHE A 121 8.59 0.95 -0.03
N ALA A 122 8.32 1.81 -1.01
CA ALA A 122 7.09 2.58 -1.12
C ALA A 122 6.08 1.89 -2.04
N ILE A 123 4.88 1.59 -1.53
CA ILE A 123 3.84 0.93 -2.31
C ILE A 123 2.84 1.96 -2.83
N LYS A 124 2.73 2.07 -4.15
CA LYS A 124 1.77 2.94 -4.87
C LYS A 124 0.92 2.10 -5.82
N PHE A 125 -0.31 2.52 -6.09
CA PHE A 125 -1.14 1.82 -7.08
C PHE A 125 -2.14 2.75 -7.76
N TYR A 126 -2.56 2.38 -8.96
CA TYR A 126 -3.55 3.11 -9.76
C TYR A 126 -4.31 2.16 -10.68
N ALA A 127 -5.49 2.58 -11.16
CA ALA A 127 -6.22 1.83 -12.17
C ALA A 127 -5.55 2.01 -13.54
N ALA A 128 -5.33 0.93 -14.28
CA ALA A 128 -4.52 0.96 -15.51
C ALA A 128 -5.08 1.90 -16.59
N ARG A 129 -6.40 2.14 -16.61
CA ARG A 129 -7.04 3.11 -17.51
C ARG A 129 -6.60 4.55 -17.26
N ASP A 130 -6.16 4.85 -16.03
CA ASP A 130 -5.74 6.19 -15.59
C ASP A 130 -4.24 6.41 -15.78
N LYS A 131 -3.49 5.46 -16.40
CA LYS A 131 -2.01 5.51 -16.49
C LYS A 131 -1.45 6.85 -16.99
N LYS A 132 -2.13 7.46 -17.96
CA LYS A 132 -1.72 8.70 -18.64
C LYS A 132 -2.12 9.98 -17.88
N LEU A 133 -2.88 9.87 -16.80
CA LEU A 133 -3.28 11.01 -15.99
C LEU A 133 -2.20 11.33 -14.96
N ASP A 134 -1.98 12.61 -14.72
CA ASP A 134 -1.02 13.07 -13.69
C ASP A 134 -1.54 12.74 -12.30
N ASN A 135 -2.82 13.01 -12.06
CA ASN A 135 -3.54 12.72 -10.82
C ASN A 135 -3.98 11.24 -10.67
N LYS A 136 -3.39 10.30 -11.41
CA LYS A 136 -3.82 8.88 -11.43
C LYS A 136 -3.84 8.22 -10.06
N TYR A 137 -2.95 8.63 -9.16
CA TYR A 137 -2.90 8.13 -7.80
C TYR A 137 -3.99 8.77 -6.93
N ASN A 138 -4.52 9.95 -7.28
CA ASN A 138 -5.50 10.71 -6.52
C ASN A 138 -6.96 10.29 -6.82
N ARG A 139 -7.20 9.52 -7.88
CA ARG A 139 -8.56 9.08 -8.25
C ARG A 139 -9.05 7.95 -7.37
N ILE A 140 -10.16 8.18 -6.65
CA ILE A 140 -10.95 7.10 -6.03
C ILE A 140 -11.96 6.61 -7.07
N LEU A 141 -11.96 5.31 -7.36
CA LEU A 141 -12.98 4.75 -8.25
C LEU A 141 -14.31 4.61 -7.49
N LYS A 142 -15.26 5.52 -7.75
CA LYS A 142 -16.64 5.46 -7.22
C LYS A 142 -17.37 4.14 -7.55
N MET A 143 -16.86 3.39 -8.52
CA MET A 143 -17.39 2.07 -8.89
C MET A 143 -17.18 1.02 -7.79
N HIS A 144 -16.27 1.22 -6.83
CA HIS A 144 -16.03 0.24 -5.77
C HIS A 144 -16.87 0.53 -4.54
N ASN A 145 -17.55 -0.51 -4.04
CA ASN A 145 -18.10 -0.45 -2.70
C ASN A 145 -16.97 -0.51 -1.66
N TYR A 146 -17.33 -0.29 -0.40
CA TYR A 146 -16.35 -0.27 0.69
C TYR A 146 -15.55 -1.59 0.81
N THR A 147 -16.21 -2.74 0.69
CA THR A 147 -15.56 -4.06 0.79
C THR A 147 -14.58 -4.30 -0.34
N GLU A 148 -14.92 -3.94 -1.57
CA GLU A 148 -14.02 -4.04 -2.72
C GLU A 148 -12.83 -3.08 -2.60
N THR A 149 -13.08 -1.88 -2.07
CA THR A 149 -12.05 -0.88 -1.78
C THR A 149 -11.04 -1.43 -0.76
N LEU A 150 -11.53 -2.01 0.35
CA LEU A 150 -10.68 -2.73 1.30
C LEU A 150 -9.93 -3.89 0.64
N ARG A 151 -10.59 -4.65 -0.25
CA ARG A 151 -9.97 -5.76 -0.97
C ARG A 151 -8.82 -5.31 -1.86
N ILE A 152 -8.94 -4.17 -2.54
CA ILE A 152 -7.87 -3.55 -3.31
C ILE A 152 -6.67 -3.23 -2.40
N PHE A 153 -6.93 -2.59 -1.26
CA PHE A 153 -5.87 -2.25 -0.31
C PHE A 153 -5.21 -3.49 0.30
N MET A 154 -5.99 -4.52 0.66
CA MET A 154 -5.47 -5.82 1.12
C MET A 154 -4.59 -6.49 0.07
N THR A 155 -4.98 -6.35 -1.20
CA THR A 155 -4.19 -6.87 -2.33
C THR A 155 -2.84 -6.16 -2.43
N CYS A 156 -2.80 -4.84 -2.28
CA CYS A 156 -1.54 -4.09 -2.26
C CYS A 156 -0.70 -4.43 -1.02
N ALA A 157 -1.32 -4.57 0.16
CA ALA A 157 -0.64 -4.96 1.39
C ALA A 157 0.00 -6.36 1.27
N SER A 158 -0.60 -7.27 0.50
CA SER A 158 -0.03 -8.61 0.24
C SER A 158 1.32 -8.59 -0.49
N ILE A 159 1.75 -7.44 -1.03
CA ILE A 159 3.09 -7.29 -1.63
C ILE A 159 4.19 -7.28 -0.55
N VAL A 160 3.90 -6.78 0.65
CA VAL A 160 4.87 -6.69 1.76
C VAL A 160 5.55 -8.05 2.05
N PRO A 161 4.83 -9.16 2.29
CA PRO A 161 5.47 -10.46 2.50
C PRO A 161 6.26 -10.95 1.27
N LEU A 162 5.81 -10.66 0.04
CA LEU A 162 6.54 -11.02 -1.18
C LEU A 162 7.88 -10.28 -1.28
N ILE A 163 7.92 -9.02 -0.85
CA ILE A 163 9.15 -8.24 -0.79
C ILE A 163 10.05 -8.75 0.33
N LEU A 164 9.51 -9.06 1.51
CA LEU A 164 10.30 -9.58 2.64
C LEU A 164 10.99 -10.92 2.35
N GLN A 165 10.45 -11.74 1.44
CA GLN A 165 11.13 -12.96 0.95
C GLN A 165 12.42 -12.64 0.19
N LYS A 166 12.48 -11.50 -0.49
CA LYS A 166 13.64 -11.06 -1.29
C LYS A 166 14.55 -10.11 -0.54
N PHE A 167 13.97 -9.29 0.33
CA PHE A 167 14.63 -8.25 1.11
C PHE A 167 14.18 -8.37 2.58
N PRO A 168 14.78 -9.31 3.35
CA PRO A 168 14.35 -9.58 4.73
C PRO A 168 14.46 -8.37 5.67
N LEU A 169 15.28 -7.39 5.32
CA LEU A 169 15.52 -6.17 6.09
C LEU A 169 14.65 -4.97 5.63
N ALA A 170 13.88 -5.15 4.55
CA ALA A 170 13.05 -4.08 3.98
C ALA A 170 12.18 -3.38 5.03
N SER A 171 12.20 -2.05 5.00
CA SER A 171 11.25 -1.18 5.68
C SER A 171 10.28 -0.60 4.66
N PHE A 172 9.06 -0.27 5.08
CA PHE A 172 7.99 0.06 4.14
C PHE A 172 7.37 1.42 4.44
N VAL A 173 7.09 2.17 3.40
CA VAL A 173 6.33 3.42 3.48
C VAL A 173 5.06 3.31 2.68
N ILE A 174 3.96 3.82 3.25
CA ILE A 174 2.68 3.92 2.59
C ILE A 174 2.22 5.38 2.69
N ASN A 175 2.09 6.04 1.54
CA ASN A 175 1.54 7.40 1.45
C ASN A 175 0.08 7.37 1.06
N GLY A 176 -0.77 8.03 1.85
CA GLY A 176 -2.11 8.39 1.45
C GLY A 176 -2.06 9.51 0.43
N ALA A 177 -2.27 9.20 -0.85
CA ALA A 177 -2.48 10.26 -1.85
C ALA A 177 -3.80 10.99 -1.57
N GLN A 178 -3.81 12.31 -1.76
CA GLN A 178 -5.02 13.13 -1.61
C GLN A 178 -6.12 12.62 -2.55
N SER A 179 -7.32 12.45 -2.02
CA SER A 179 -8.46 12.01 -2.81
C SER A 179 -9.01 13.15 -3.65
N LEU A 180 -9.22 12.92 -4.95
CA LEU A 180 -9.91 13.85 -5.85
C LEU A 180 -11.37 13.42 -6.03
N ASP A 181 -12.30 14.28 -5.64
CA ASP A 181 -13.71 14.13 -6.03
C ASP A 181 -13.92 14.69 -7.44
N LEU A 182 -14.24 13.81 -8.38
CA LEU A 182 -14.44 14.16 -9.78
C LEU A 182 -15.72 14.97 -10.04
N GLU A 183 -16.71 14.91 -9.14
CA GLU A 183 -17.97 15.67 -9.32
C GLU A 183 -17.79 17.13 -8.91
N SER A 184 -17.17 17.37 -7.76
CA SER A 184 -16.95 18.73 -7.26
C SER A 184 -15.60 19.31 -7.65
N ASN A 185 -14.75 18.54 -8.34
CA ASN A 185 -13.33 18.84 -8.60
C ASN A 185 -12.55 19.27 -7.33
N LYS A 186 -12.92 18.72 -6.17
CA LYS A 186 -12.28 19.07 -4.89
C LYS A 186 -11.22 18.07 -4.53
N ILE A 187 -10.06 18.56 -4.12
CA ILE A 187 -8.96 17.75 -3.61
C ILE A 187 -9.03 17.76 -2.08
N GLU A 188 -9.01 16.56 -1.49
CA GLU A 188 -8.90 16.39 -0.04
C GLU A 188 -7.60 17.00 0.48
N GLY A 189 -7.62 17.58 1.69
CA GLY A 189 -6.41 18.13 2.31
C GLY A 189 -5.25 17.12 2.43
N ARG A 190 -4.01 17.62 2.37
CA ARG A 190 -2.78 16.81 2.46
C ARG A 190 -2.70 16.08 3.80
N ALA A 191 -2.94 16.78 4.90
CA ALA A 191 -2.83 16.23 6.24
C ALA A 191 -3.99 15.30 6.61
N ASN A 192 -3.67 14.19 7.29
CA ASN A 192 -4.60 13.22 7.86
C ASN A 192 -5.70 12.74 6.91
N ASN A 193 -5.39 12.48 5.63
CA ASN A 193 -6.41 12.18 4.64
C ASN A 193 -7.05 10.78 4.82
N GLN A 194 -8.18 10.54 4.15
CA GLN A 194 -8.96 9.32 4.26
C GLN A 194 -8.13 8.06 4.01
N ARG A 195 -7.23 8.10 3.03
CA ARG A 195 -6.41 6.95 2.66
C ARG A 195 -5.36 6.66 3.71
N PHE A 196 -4.68 7.69 4.21
CA PHE A 196 -3.74 7.54 5.31
C PHE A 196 -4.40 6.89 6.53
N ARG A 197 -5.58 7.38 6.93
CA ARG A 197 -6.35 6.79 8.04
C ARG A 197 -6.69 5.32 7.81
N LEU A 198 -6.98 4.94 6.56
CA LEU A 198 -7.27 3.56 6.23
C LEU A 198 -6.01 2.69 6.18
N TYR A 199 -4.95 3.18 5.54
CA TYR A 199 -3.69 2.47 5.39
C TYR A 199 -3.03 2.19 6.73
N LYS A 200 -2.97 3.19 7.62
CA LYS A 200 -2.38 3.02 8.95
C LYS A 200 -3.13 1.95 9.76
N ASN A 201 -4.46 1.97 9.72
CA ASN A 201 -5.29 1.00 10.41
C ASN A 201 -5.07 -0.41 9.86
N MET A 202 -5.03 -0.56 8.53
CA MET A 202 -4.78 -1.85 7.89
C MET A 202 -3.38 -2.37 8.17
N ALA A 203 -2.34 -1.53 8.00
CA ALA A 203 -0.96 -1.93 8.20
C ALA A 203 -0.68 -2.32 9.66
N THR A 204 -1.19 -1.55 10.64
CA THR A 204 -1.09 -1.89 12.07
C THR A 204 -1.66 -3.28 12.35
N GLN A 205 -2.82 -3.59 11.77
CA GLN A 205 -3.51 -4.86 12.00
C GLN A 205 -2.83 -6.04 11.30
N LEU A 206 -2.35 -5.85 10.07
CA LEU A 206 -1.77 -6.93 9.26
C LEU A 206 -0.35 -7.30 9.69
N PHE A 207 0.45 -6.33 10.11
CA PHE A 207 1.88 -6.53 10.30
C PHE A 207 2.32 -6.50 11.76
N GLY A 208 1.52 -5.91 12.65
CA GLY A 208 1.77 -5.89 14.10
C GLY A 208 3.13 -5.32 14.48
N LYS A 209 3.46 -5.33 15.78
CA LYS A 209 4.69 -4.69 16.30
C LYS A 209 5.89 -5.63 16.49
N GLU A 210 5.75 -6.90 16.14
CA GLU A 210 6.79 -7.90 16.34
C GLU A 210 8.00 -7.64 15.42
N ARG A 211 7.75 -7.52 14.11
CA ARG A 211 8.81 -7.29 13.12
C ARG A 211 9.09 -5.81 12.85
N PHE A 212 8.06 -4.96 13.01
CA PHE A 212 8.11 -3.56 12.61
C PHE A 212 7.85 -2.64 13.78
N GLU A 213 8.61 -1.55 13.86
CA GLU A 213 8.22 -0.37 14.61
C GLU A 213 7.44 0.57 13.68
N HIS A 214 6.37 1.17 14.19
CA HIS A 214 5.39 1.89 13.37
C HIS A 214 5.39 3.37 13.71
N TYR A 215 5.46 4.20 12.67
CA TYR A 215 5.48 5.65 12.79
C TYR A 215 4.44 6.31 11.90
N GLU A 216 3.86 7.38 12.40
CA GLU A 216 2.84 8.18 11.73
C GLU A 216 3.37 9.59 11.46
N PHE A 217 3.27 10.05 10.21
CA PHE A 217 3.54 11.43 9.82
C PHE A 217 2.25 12.03 9.26
N ILE A 218 1.45 12.60 10.16
CA ILE A 218 0.06 13.00 9.89
C ILE A 218 0.01 14.15 8.88
N GLU A 219 1.00 15.04 8.93
CA GLU A 219 1.11 16.26 8.13
C GLU A 219 1.22 15.95 6.64
N ILE A 220 1.95 14.88 6.32
CA ILE A 220 2.18 14.41 4.95
C ILE A 220 1.38 13.15 4.61
N SER A 221 0.49 12.70 5.50
CA SER A 221 -0.32 11.50 5.32
C SER A 221 0.53 10.24 5.00
N SER A 222 1.66 10.10 5.69
CA SER A 222 2.60 8.98 5.52
C SER A 222 2.61 8.05 6.72
N TYR A 223 2.64 6.75 6.45
CA TYR A 223 2.79 5.70 7.45
C TYR A 223 4.05 4.88 7.17
N LEU A 224 4.88 4.69 8.19
CA LEU A 224 6.19 4.04 8.08
C LEU A 224 6.24 2.80 8.98
N MET A 225 6.69 1.69 8.41
CA MET A 225 7.00 0.45 9.11
C MET A 225 8.51 0.19 9.02
N VAL A 226 9.24 0.51 10.10
CA VAL A 226 10.69 0.30 10.19
C VAL A 226 10.97 -1.12 10.68
N ASN A 227 11.75 -1.88 9.91
CA ASN A 227 12.10 -3.25 10.27
C ASN A 227 13.08 -3.27 11.44
N LYS A 228 12.71 -3.94 12.53
CA LYS A 228 13.49 -4.01 13.78
C LYS A 228 14.76 -4.85 13.66
N LYS A 229 14.82 -5.78 12.70
CA LYS A 229 15.98 -6.67 12.54
C LYS A 229 17.26 -5.96 12.11
N GLU A 230 17.14 -4.79 11.49
CA GLU A 230 18.27 -4.14 10.82
C GLU A 230 18.98 -3.10 11.69
N CYS A 231 18.42 -2.66 12.82
CA CYS A 231 18.90 -1.44 13.46
C CYS A 231 19.22 -1.61 14.95
N SER A 232 20.45 -1.26 15.32
CA SER A 232 20.82 -0.92 16.70
C SER A 232 20.15 0.40 17.16
N ASP A 233 19.79 1.28 16.21
CA ASP A 233 19.15 2.58 16.46
C ASP A 233 18.00 2.83 15.48
N ILE A 234 16.79 2.41 15.88
CA ILE A 234 15.58 2.51 15.07
C ILE A 234 15.17 3.98 14.85
N GLU A 235 15.40 4.85 15.84
CA GLU A 235 15.00 6.26 15.75
C GLU A 235 15.82 7.01 14.70
N ARG A 236 17.14 6.79 14.66
CA ARG A 236 17.99 7.37 13.61
C ARG A 236 17.56 6.93 12.22
N LYS A 237 17.16 5.67 12.06
CA LYS A 237 16.63 5.16 10.78
C LYS A 237 15.31 5.82 10.43
N LYS A 238 14.39 5.96 11.39
CA LYS A 238 13.12 6.68 11.22
C LYS A 238 13.37 8.12 10.76
N ASP A 239 14.30 8.84 11.38
CA ASP A 239 14.61 10.23 11.01
C ASP A 239 15.19 10.35 9.60
N ARG A 240 16.15 9.48 9.22
CA ARG A 240 16.66 9.40 7.85
C ARG A 240 15.56 9.16 6.82
N ILE A 241 14.63 8.24 7.13
CA ILE A 241 13.51 7.94 6.26
C ILE A 241 12.57 9.15 6.17
N LYS A 242 12.28 9.80 7.30
CA LYS A 242 11.44 11.00 7.34
C LYS A 242 12.01 12.11 6.46
N GLU A 243 13.30 12.41 6.57
CA GLU A 243 13.97 13.40 5.71
C GLU A 243 13.89 13.02 4.23
N THR A 244 14.12 11.75 3.90
CA THR A 244 13.96 11.24 2.54
C THR A 244 12.53 11.46 2.04
N LEU A 245 11.52 11.16 2.87
CA LEU A 245 10.12 11.37 2.51
C LEU A 245 9.79 12.85 2.32
N LEU A 246 10.24 13.72 3.21
CA LEU A 246 10.02 15.16 3.08
C LEU A 246 10.62 15.66 1.76
N ASN A 247 11.86 15.31 1.44
CA ASN A 247 12.50 15.70 0.18
C ASN A 247 11.77 15.15 -1.06
N LEU A 248 11.22 13.93 -0.98
CA LEU A 248 10.47 13.31 -2.07
C LEU A 248 9.10 13.95 -2.30
N TYR A 249 8.48 14.48 -1.25
CA TYR A 249 7.10 14.98 -1.27
C TYR A 249 6.98 16.50 -1.09
N ASP A 250 8.09 17.22 -0.89
CA ASP A 250 8.20 18.69 -0.95
C ASP A 250 8.66 19.20 -2.32
N ILE A 251 8.68 18.33 -3.34
CA ILE A 251 8.59 18.79 -4.72
C ILE A 251 7.12 19.15 -4.97
N ASP A 252 6.71 20.30 -4.41
CA ASP A 252 5.73 21.27 -4.92
C ASP A 252 5.40 22.26 -3.78
N SER A 253 6.18 23.34 -3.74
CA SER A 253 5.73 24.67 -3.28
C SER A 253 4.82 25.28 -4.34
#